data_AF-A0A098EH81-F1
#
_entry.id   AF-A0A098EH81-F1
#
_cell.length_a   1.000
_cell.length_b   1.000
_cell.length_c   1.000
_cell.angle_alpha   90.00
_cell.angle_beta   90.00
_cell.angle_gamma   90.00
#
_symmetry.space_group_name_H-M   'P 1'
#
loop_
_entity.id
_entity.type
_entity.pdbx_description
1 polymer ?
#
loop_
_entity_poly.entity_id
_entity_poly.type
_entity_poly.pdbx_seq_one_letter_code
_entity_poly.pdbx_strand_id
1 'polypeptide(L)'
;MLSRVANALYWMSRNAERAENNARILDVQLLQMIEASDEDLVRDSDWKLIYEICATRQELEDVKQRQASGEDHLIHYLAMEERNLNSISNCVQMVRENARVSRDHIIDDYWQTWNGCYLALQEMNRTECENGQIRSFLERVKTTALTSQGIIESSMSRGVEYQIIKIGKWLERAEKTARILNVVCDRTYEQQLDEQTEDYYYWLSALRMTNAYEAYLKSHPPKMDPRQVLSFLISNKAFPRSIRYCLDHVREAIDVLEDGKVSHYSWELYAKLDEMRTEFNEVKVEEFTTDEMMDFLNHFQDGCNEISQLFSKTYYLIDPTIQETGFSQSQSMSAEEISSMKYQIEHTNIFKYESIVDQSMNSIRLKPRTDECQRLLSYRADITPASVTKEHIDIWGNHVETFFIAEHHEHLEVKATSIVSIQKSPFIHRIDYSPEMNAIFHSQLFSEHYLAFLSNTAYTYLSPEQMARVDEELGEMKNPVQYSIDVMEYIHSHFTYDGESTNVSTKAEESFELRKGVCQDLTHVMLGILRAKQIPARYVSGYLYVGENSALVGDAASHAWVEVMVPGIGWVGLDPTNNVEALEHHIRVGVGRDYNDVSPVQGVYRGGSQSLEVKVSVSLLDQ
;
A
#
# COMPACT_ATOMS: atom_id res chain seq x y z
N MET A 1 -5.32 3.29 -11.55
CA MET A 1 -4.87 3.55 -10.17
C MET A 1 -3.96 2.41 -9.77
N LEU A 2 -2.76 2.67 -9.23
CA LEU A 2 -1.91 1.60 -8.68
C LEU A 2 -2.70 0.90 -7.56
N SER A 3 -2.78 -0.43 -7.53
CA SER A 3 -3.64 -1.14 -6.57
C SER A 3 -3.24 -0.84 -5.12
N ARG A 4 -1.97 -0.50 -4.88
CA ARG A 4 -1.48 -0.05 -3.58
C ARG A 4 -2.08 1.29 -3.12
N VAL A 5 -2.32 2.25 -4.01
CA VAL A 5 -2.96 3.53 -3.66
C VAL A 5 -4.44 3.29 -3.36
N ALA A 6 -5.11 2.47 -4.17
CA ALA A 6 -6.48 2.05 -3.91
C ALA A 6 -6.58 1.33 -2.55
N ASN A 7 -5.63 0.45 -2.24
CA ASN A 7 -5.55 -0.26 -0.96
C ASN A 7 -5.38 0.70 0.21
N ALA A 8 -4.46 1.64 0.10
CA ALA A 8 -4.23 2.66 1.11
C ALA A 8 -5.51 3.50 1.35
N LEU A 9 -6.16 4.00 0.30
CA LEU A 9 -7.40 4.79 0.45
C LEU A 9 -8.54 3.99 1.06
N TYR A 10 -8.69 2.73 0.66
CA TYR A 10 -9.71 1.83 1.20
C TYR A 10 -9.51 1.60 2.70
N TRP A 11 -8.32 1.16 3.11
CA TRP A 11 -8.00 0.91 4.52
C TRP A 11 -7.89 2.18 5.35
N MET A 12 -7.46 3.30 4.78
CA MET A 12 -7.52 4.62 5.42
C MET A 12 -8.96 4.95 5.82
N SER A 13 -9.90 4.81 4.89
CA SER A 13 -11.30 5.13 5.15
C SER A 13 -11.95 4.18 6.15
N ARG A 14 -11.70 2.87 6.03
CA ARG A 14 -12.18 1.88 7.00
C ARG A 14 -11.65 2.15 8.40
N ASN A 15 -10.35 2.36 8.56
CA ASN A 15 -9.77 2.63 9.88
C ASN A 15 -10.20 3.99 10.45
N ALA A 16 -10.51 4.97 9.60
CA ALA A 16 -11.04 6.26 10.05
C ALA A 16 -12.45 6.12 10.64
N GLU A 17 -13.34 5.36 9.98
CA GLU A 17 -14.65 5.03 10.54
C GLU A 17 -14.53 4.11 11.76
N ARG A 18 -13.61 3.13 11.76
CA ARG A 18 -13.36 2.25 12.91
C ARG A 18 -12.92 3.03 14.15
N ALA A 19 -11.96 3.95 13.99
CA ALA A 19 -11.48 4.81 15.07
C ALA A 19 -12.62 5.65 15.67
N GLU A 20 -13.45 6.27 14.83
CA GLU A 20 -14.58 7.08 15.27
C GLU A 20 -15.65 6.23 15.99
N ASN A 21 -16.01 5.09 15.41
CA ASN A 21 -17.01 4.19 15.99
C ASN A 21 -16.55 3.65 17.34
N ASN A 22 -15.31 3.14 17.42
CA ASN A 22 -14.75 2.61 18.67
C ASN A 22 -14.63 3.72 19.73
N ALA A 23 -14.20 4.93 19.33
CA ALA A 23 -14.15 6.07 20.24
C ALA A 23 -15.53 6.47 20.77
N ARG A 24 -16.56 6.43 19.92
CA ARG A 24 -17.95 6.70 20.31
C ARG A 24 -18.50 5.63 21.24
N ILE A 25 -18.30 4.36 20.92
CA ILE A 25 -18.75 3.23 21.74
C ILE A 25 -18.13 3.33 23.15
N LEU A 26 -16.82 3.55 23.22
CA LEU A 26 -16.12 3.69 24.49
C LEU A 26 -16.55 4.95 25.27
N ASP A 27 -16.76 6.09 24.61
CA ASP A 27 -17.23 7.31 25.27
C ASP A 27 -18.68 7.19 25.80
N VAL A 28 -19.56 6.47 25.09
CA VAL A 28 -20.91 6.14 25.60
C VAL A 28 -20.81 5.30 26.87
N GLN A 29 -19.94 4.29 26.88
CA GLN A 29 -19.72 3.45 28.07
C GLN A 29 -19.17 4.26 29.24
N LEU A 30 -18.17 5.11 29.00
CA LEU A 30 -17.60 5.98 30.04
C LEU A 30 -18.63 6.96 30.61
N LEU A 31 -19.52 7.49 29.77
CA LEU A 31 -20.62 8.35 30.22
C LEU A 31 -21.61 7.57 31.07
N GLN A 32 -21.96 6.36 30.66
CA GLN A 32 -22.86 5.47 31.39
C GLN A 32 -22.33 5.11 32.77
N MET A 33 -21.03 4.84 32.91
CA MET A 33 -20.40 4.61 34.21
C MET A 33 -20.52 5.79 35.17
N ILE A 34 -20.55 7.02 34.64
CA ILE A 34 -20.75 8.24 35.43
C ILE A 34 -22.23 8.41 35.79
N GLU A 35 -23.15 8.06 34.88
CA GLU A 35 -24.60 8.12 35.09
C GLU A 35 -25.10 7.03 36.07
N ALA A 36 -24.46 5.86 36.09
CA ALA A 36 -24.75 4.73 36.97
C ALA A 36 -24.12 4.92 38.37
N SER A 37 -24.66 5.85 39.14
CA SER A 37 -24.35 5.96 40.57
C SER A 37 -25.14 4.91 41.38
N ASP A 38 -24.42 3.95 42.00
CA ASP A 38 -24.85 3.00 43.07
C ASP A 38 -25.31 1.55 42.76
N GLU A 39 -25.21 1.01 41.53
CA GLU A 39 -25.54 -0.43 41.30
C GLU A 39 -24.35 -1.28 40.81
N ASP A 40 -23.71 -1.99 41.75
CA ASP A 40 -22.57 -2.90 41.55
C ASP A 40 -22.86 -4.09 40.60
N LEU A 41 -24.12 -4.36 40.25
CA LEU A 41 -24.54 -5.50 39.43
C LEU A 41 -24.52 -5.22 37.91
N VAL A 42 -24.46 -3.96 37.48
CA VAL A 42 -24.53 -3.56 36.06
C VAL A 42 -23.15 -3.39 35.41
N ARG A 43 -22.09 -3.20 36.21
CA ARG A 43 -20.76 -2.80 35.71
C ARG A 43 -19.99 -3.88 34.94
N ASP A 44 -20.09 -5.14 35.34
CA ASP A 44 -19.26 -6.23 34.75
C ASP A 44 -19.88 -6.78 33.45
N SER A 45 -21.22 -6.75 33.30
CA SER A 45 -21.93 -7.17 32.08
C SER A 45 -21.75 -6.19 30.92
N ASP A 46 -21.62 -4.89 31.22
CA ASP A 46 -21.54 -3.84 30.20
C ASP A 46 -20.21 -3.87 29.44
N TRP A 47 -19.09 -4.18 30.11
CA TRP A 47 -17.77 -4.24 29.46
C TRP A 47 -17.65 -5.42 28.48
N LYS A 48 -18.34 -6.52 28.75
CA LYS A 48 -18.38 -7.69 27.86
C LYS A 48 -19.06 -7.34 26.52
N LEU A 49 -20.12 -6.53 26.55
CA LEU A 49 -20.79 -5.99 25.36
C LEU A 49 -19.81 -5.17 24.50
N ILE A 50 -19.11 -4.22 25.11
CA ILE A 50 -18.17 -3.34 24.40
C ILE A 50 -17.04 -4.13 23.75
N TYR A 51 -16.55 -5.16 24.44
CA TYR A 51 -15.53 -6.05 23.90
C TYR A 51 -16.03 -6.79 22.65
N GLU A 52 -17.18 -7.43 22.75
CA GLU A 52 -17.80 -8.19 21.67
C GLU A 52 -18.08 -7.31 20.43
N ILE A 53 -18.19 -5.98 20.60
CA ILE A 53 -18.34 -5.01 19.52
C ILE A 53 -16.99 -4.51 18.94
N CYS A 54 -15.96 -4.34 19.78
CA CYS A 54 -14.73 -3.65 19.41
C CYS A 54 -13.55 -4.57 19.08
N ALA A 55 -13.50 -5.80 19.62
CA ALA A 55 -12.36 -6.69 19.53
C ALA A 55 -12.76 -8.13 19.12
N THR A 56 -11.86 -8.87 18.49
CA THR A 56 -12.15 -10.21 17.96
C THR A 56 -12.26 -11.27 19.07
N ARG A 57 -12.94 -12.40 18.77
CA ARG A 57 -13.13 -13.51 19.73
C ARG A 57 -11.79 -14.09 20.23
N GLN A 58 -10.77 -14.12 19.38
CA GLN A 58 -9.44 -14.64 19.68
C GLN A 58 -8.67 -13.71 20.63
N GLU A 59 -8.75 -12.40 20.40
CA GLU A 59 -8.21 -11.39 21.33
C GLU A 59 -8.89 -11.48 22.72
N LEU A 60 -10.18 -11.88 22.79
CA LEU A 60 -10.95 -11.96 24.05
C LEU A 60 -10.38 -13.03 24.99
N GLU A 61 -9.94 -14.15 24.42
CA GLU A 61 -9.38 -15.25 25.17
C GLU A 61 -8.02 -14.86 25.78
N ASP A 62 -7.21 -14.11 25.04
CA ASP A 62 -5.92 -13.58 25.51
C ASP A 62 -6.06 -12.61 26.67
N VAL A 63 -7.06 -11.72 26.65
CA VAL A 63 -7.35 -10.79 27.75
C VAL A 63 -7.86 -11.54 28.98
N LYS A 64 -8.76 -12.52 28.80
CA LYS A 64 -9.29 -13.36 29.90
C LYS A 64 -8.21 -14.19 30.58
N GLN A 65 -7.23 -14.70 29.83
CA GLN A 65 -6.12 -15.49 30.39
C GLN A 65 -5.17 -14.69 31.28
N ARG A 66 -5.11 -13.35 31.14
CA ARG A 66 -4.16 -12.50 31.87
C ARG A 66 -4.61 -12.03 33.25
N GLN A 67 -5.79 -12.43 33.76
CA GLN A 67 -6.29 -12.09 35.10
C GLN A 67 -6.14 -10.59 35.49
N ALA A 68 -6.24 -9.65 34.54
CA ALA A 68 -6.20 -8.23 34.82
C ALA A 68 -7.64 -7.68 35.00
N SER A 69 -8.24 -8.02 36.14
CA SER A 69 -9.61 -7.65 36.51
C SER A 69 -9.69 -6.19 36.99
N GLY A 70 -9.66 -5.22 36.07
CA GLY A 70 -9.88 -3.81 36.39
C GLY A 70 -10.43 -3.02 35.19
N GLU A 71 -11.48 -2.22 35.42
CA GLU A 71 -12.15 -1.39 34.40
C GLU A 71 -11.16 -0.48 33.65
N ASP A 72 -10.19 0.10 34.36
CA ASP A 72 -9.16 0.96 33.79
C ASP A 72 -8.26 0.23 32.78
N HIS A 73 -7.99 -1.07 33.00
CA HIS A 73 -7.20 -1.87 32.08
C HIS A 73 -7.98 -2.14 30.78
N LEU A 74 -9.31 -2.30 30.85
CA LEU A 74 -10.16 -2.52 29.68
C LEU A 74 -10.28 -1.26 28.83
N ILE A 75 -10.48 -0.10 29.48
CA ILE A 75 -10.48 1.22 28.81
C ILE A 75 -9.16 1.41 28.07
N HIS A 76 -8.05 1.11 28.74
CA HIS A 76 -6.70 1.22 28.18
C HIS A 76 -6.49 0.26 27.00
N TYR A 77 -6.92 -1.00 27.13
CA TYR A 77 -6.80 -2.02 26.09
C TYR A 77 -7.52 -1.62 24.79
N LEU A 78 -8.71 -1.03 24.90
CA LEU A 78 -9.49 -0.59 23.74
C LEU A 78 -8.98 0.73 23.16
N ALA A 79 -8.44 1.62 23.99
CA ALA A 79 -8.01 2.94 23.55
C ALA A 79 -6.56 2.98 23.05
N MET A 80 -5.63 2.29 23.74
CA MET A 80 -4.19 2.56 23.66
C MET A 80 -3.30 1.35 23.38
N GLU A 81 -3.74 0.11 23.66
CA GLU A 81 -2.90 -1.08 23.53
C GLU A 81 -2.41 -1.32 22.09
N GLU A 82 -1.10 -1.49 21.94
CA GLU A 82 -0.43 -1.63 20.64
C GLU A 82 -0.62 -3.01 20.03
N ARG A 83 -0.83 -4.04 20.86
CA ARG A 83 -1.09 -5.41 20.40
C ARG A 83 -2.50 -5.58 19.82
N ASN A 84 -3.44 -4.74 20.25
CA ASN A 84 -4.81 -4.76 19.75
C ASN A 84 -4.87 -3.96 18.44
N LEU A 85 -4.93 -4.62 17.29
CA LEU A 85 -4.98 -3.95 15.99
C LEU A 85 -6.22 -3.05 15.83
N ASN A 86 -7.29 -3.33 16.59
CA ASN A 86 -8.53 -2.57 16.60
C ASN A 86 -8.56 -1.49 17.70
N SER A 87 -7.47 -1.28 18.44
CA SER A 87 -7.37 -0.18 19.40
C SER A 87 -7.47 1.17 18.66
N ILE A 88 -8.02 2.16 19.35
CA ILE A 88 -8.24 3.48 18.75
C ILE A 88 -6.91 4.12 18.35
N SER A 89 -5.86 3.95 19.16
CA SER A 89 -4.49 4.38 18.86
C SER A 89 -3.95 3.73 17.58
N ASN A 90 -4.10 2.41 17.41
CA ASN A 90 -3.67 1.70 16.21
C ASN A 90 -4.49 2.10 14.98
N CYS A 91 -5.81 2.29 15.12
CA CYS A 91 -6.63 2.77 14.02
C CYS A 91 -6.17 4.16 13.55
N VAL A 92 -5.91 5.09 14.49
CA VAL A 92 -5.36 6.43 14.16
C VAL A 92 -4.01 6.33 13.45
N GLN A 93 -3.13 5.44 13.92
CA GLN A 93 -1.84 5.17 13.28
C GLN A 93 -2.01 4.61 11.87
N MET A 94 -2.91 3.65 11.66
CA MET A 94 -3.20 3.08 10.34
C MET A 94 -3.79 4.12 9.39
N VAL A 95 -4.69 4.99 9.86
CA VAL A 95 -5.22 6.08 9.03
C VAL A 95 -4.09 7.00 8.61
N ARG A 96 -3.22 7.40 9.54
CA ARG A 96 -2.06 8.25 9.26
C ARG A 96 -1.11 7.58 8.26
N GLU A 97 -0.73 6.32 8.46
CA GLU A 97 0.19 5.64 7.54
C GLU A 97 -0.41 5.50 6.14
N ASN A 98 -1.68 5.12 6.03
CA ASN A 98 -2.34 5.01 4.74
C ASN A 98 -2.53 6.39 4.06
N ALA A 99 -2.82 7.45 4.83
CA ALA A 99 -2.85 8.82 4.32
C ALA A 99 -1.46 9.28 3.85
N ARG A 100 -0.37 8.80 4.47
CA ARG A 100 1.00 9.10 4.06
C ARG A 100 1.34 8.46 2.72
N VAL A 101 0.92 7.22 2.53
CA VAL A 101 1.11 6.45 1.28
C VAL A 101 0.29 7.04 0.15
N SER A 102 -0.93 7.49 0.43
CA SER A 102 -1.87 8.06 -0.54
C SER A 102 -1.84 9.60 -0.61
N ARG A 103 -0.78 10.25 -0.13
CA ARG A 103 -0.72 11.71 0.06
C ARG A 103 -1.04 12.51 -1.21
N ASP A 104 -0.58 12.04 -2.37
CA ASP A 104 -0.78 12.72 -3.66
C ASP A 104 -2.22 12.57 -4.19
N HIS A 105 -3.03 11.72 -3.55
CA HIS A 105 -4.41 11.37 -3.93
C HIS A 105 -5.45 11.88 -2.92
N ILE A 106 -5.02 12.54 -1.85
CA ILE A 106 -5.89 13.13 -0.83
C ILE A 106 -5.62 14.63 -0.70
N ILE A 107 -6.55 15.35 -0.09
CA ILE A 107 -6.36 16.78 0.18
C ILE A 107 -5.35 16.94 1.32
N ASP A 108 -4.47 17.94 1.22
CA ASP A 108 -3.46 18.20 2.25
C ASP A 108 -4.10 18.44 3.63
N ASP A 109 -5.23 19.14 3.69
CA ASP A 109 -6.01 19.34 4.93
C ASP A 109 -6.43 18.02 5.59
N TYR A 110 -6.78 16.99 4.80
CA TYR A 110 -7.13 15.67 5.35
C TYR A 110 -5.92 15.05 6.03
N TRP A 111 -4.76 15.08 5.36
CA TRP A 111 -3.49 14.64 5.93
C TRP A 111 -3.17 15.41 7.22
N GLN A 112 -3.23 16.74 7.19
CA GLN A 112 -2.88 17.58 8.32
C GLN A 112 -3.76 17.27 9.54
N THR A 113 -5.06 17.06 9.32
CA THR A 113 -6.02 16.74 10.39
C THR A 113 -5.65 15.42 11.08
N TRP A 114 -5.44 14.35 10.32
CA TRP A 114 -5.09 13.04 10.90
C TRP A 114 -3.66 13.00 11.46
N ASN A 115 -2.71 13.65 10.81
CA ASN A 115 -1.35 13.77 11.33
C ASN A 115 -1.31 14.57 12.65
N GLY A 116 -2.11 15.63 12.77
CA GLY A 116 -2.26 16.38 14.02
C GLY A 116 -2.87 15.54 15.15
N CYS A 117 -3.85 14.69 14.85
CA CYS A 117 -4.40 13.73 15.80
C CYS A 117 -3.34 12.70 16.25
N TYR A 118 -2.56 12.17 15.31
CA TYR A 118 -1.47 11.23 15.59
C TYR A 118 -0.35 11.86 16.43
N LEU A 119 0.08 13.09 16.14
CA LEU A 119 1.10 13.78 16.93
C LEU A 119 0.63 13.99 18.38
N ALA A 120 -0.63 14.37 18.58
CA ALA A 120 -1.20 14.49 19.93
C ALA A 120 -1.24 13.14 20.67
N LEU A 121 -1.43 12.03 19.96
CA LEU A 121 -1.31 10.68 20.53
C LEU A 121 0.13 10.34 20.94
N GLN A 122 1.15 10.82 20.20
CA GLN A 122 2.57 10.61 20.55
C GLN A 122 3.00 11.41 21.78
N GLU A 123 2.35 12.54 22.07
CA GLU A 123 2.60 13.34 23.28
C GLU A 123 2.01 12.71 24.55
N MET A 124 1.09 11.75 24.42
CA MET A 124 0.48 11.05 25.55
C MET A 124 1.38 9.91 26.05
N ASN A 125 1.51 9.79 27.37
CA ASN A 125 2.18 8.63 27.97
C ASN A 125 1.27 7.40 27.87
N ARG A 126 1.47 6.59 26.83
CA ARG A 126 0.63 5.43 26.51
C ARG A 126 0.53 4.43 27.65
N THR A 127 1.47 4.32 28.60
CA THR A 127 1.40 3.32 29.68
C THR A 127 0.74 3.80 30.96
N GLU A 128 0.66 5.12 31.17
CA GLU A 128 0.13 5.74 32.40
C GLU A 128 -0.86 6.87 32.04
N CYS A 129 -1.88 6.56 31.24
CA CYS A 129 -2.92 7.51 30.87
C CYS A 129 -4.07 7.49 31.89
N GLU A 130 -4.41 8.64 32.46
CA GLU A 130 -5.62 8.81 33.27
C GLU A 130 -6.88 8.78 32.40
N ASN A 131 -8.01 8.31 32.95
CA ASN A 131 -9.30 8.25 32.24
C ASN A 131 -9.75 9.59 31.63
N GLY A 132 -9.41 10.72 32.27
CA GLY A 132 -9.67 12.06 31.74
C GLY A 132 -8.88 12.38 30.46
N GLN A 133 -7.64 11.90 30.36
CA GLN A 133 -6.81 12.05 29.17
C GLN A 133 -7.32 11.16 28.04
N ILE A 134 -7.73 9.93 28.36
CA ILE A 134 -8.36 9.01 27.39
C ILE A 134 -9.62 9.64 26.82
N ARG A 135 -10.54 10.13 27.65
CA ARG A 135 -11.77 10.79 27.16
C ARG A 135 -11.49 11.99 26.26
N SER A 136 -10.49 12.80 26.61
CA SER A 136 -10.04 13.93 25.77
C SER A 136 -9.48 13.46 24.42
N PHE A 137 -8.80 12.31 24.39
CA PHE A 137 -8.37 11.66 23.15
C PHE A 137 -9.55 11.14 22.33
N LEU A 138 -10.54 10.49 22.95
CA LEU A 138 -11.75 10.01 22.26
C LEU A 138 -12.48 11.16 21.55
N GLU A 139 -12.67 12.30 22.24
CA GLU A 139 -13.28 13.50 21.66
C GLU A 139 -12.47 14.07 20.49
N ARG A 140 -11.14 14.05 20.60
CA ARG A 140 -10.25 14.48 19.51
C ARG A 140 -10.38 13.57 18.30
N VAL A 141 -10.44 12.26 18.48
CA VAL A 141 -10.61 11.28 17.39
C VAL A 141 -11.97 11.48 16.71
N LYS A 142 -13.07 11.61 17.47
CA LYS A 142 -14.40 11.91 16.92
C LYS A 142 -14.42 13.21 16.11
N THR A 143 -13.84 14.28 16.65
CA THR A 143 -13.77 15.59 15.97
C THR A 143 -12.89 15.51 14.71
N THR A 144 -11.77 14.80 14.78
CA THR A 144 -10.87 14.55 13.64
C THR A 144 -11.59 13.82 12.53
N ALA A 145 -12.30 12.73 12.85
CA ALA A 145 -13.06 11.97 11.88
C ALA A 145 -14.13 12.82 11.20
N LEU A 146 -14.94 13.57 11.95
CA LEU A 146 -15.97 14.47 11.41
C LEU A 146 -15.37 15.58 10.52
N THR A 147 -14.26 16.18 10.95
CA THR A 147 -13.55 17.21 10.17
C THR A 147 -13.02 16.63 8.86
N SER A 148 -12.41 15.45 8.93
CA SER A 148 -11.86 14.76 7.77
C SER A 148 -12.95 14.39 6.75
N GLN A 149 -14.15 14.01 7.21
CA GLN A 149 -15.30 13.80 6.35
C GLN A 149 -15.77 15.11 5.71
N GLY A 150 -15.82 16.21 6.47
CA GLY A 150 -16.13 17.54 5.93
C GLY A 150 -15.15 17.98 4.84
N ILE A 151 -13.85 17.69 4.99
CA ILE A 151 -12.82 17.98 3.99
C ILE A 151 -13.06 17.17 2.71
N ILE A 152 -13.27 15.85 2.82
CA ILE A 152 -13.57 14.99 1.66
C ILE A 152 -14.81 15.50 0.92
N GLU A 153 -15.89 15.77 1.65
CA GLU A 153 -17.16 16.17 1.05
C GLU A 153 -17.09 17.57 0.42
N SER A 154 -16.40 18.53 1.04
CA SER A 154 -16.37 19.91 0.55
C SER A 154 -15.39 20.13 -0.61
N SER A 155 -14.27 19.41 -0.62
CA SER A 155 -13.10 19.85 -1.40
C SER A 155 -12.54 18.79 -2.35
N MET A 156 -12.91 17.51 -2.21
CA MET A 156 -12.30 16.42 -2.99
C MET A 156 -13.03 16.23 -4.33
N SER A 157 -12.29 16.06 -5.42
CA SER A 157 -12.88 15.71 -6.73
C SER A 157 -13.60 14.37 -6.68
N ARG A 158 -14.78 14.27 -7.30
CA ARG A 158 -15.65 13.07 -7.31
C ARG A 158 -15.16 11.97 -8.28
N GLY A 159 -13.85 11.74 -8.31
CA GLY A 159 -13.18 10.71 -9.10
C GLY A 159 -13.07 9.37 -8.39
N VAL A 160 -12.17 8.52 -8.89
CA VAL A 160 -11.96 7.14 -8.43
C VAL A 160 -11.55 7.09 -6.95
N GLU A 161 -10.62 7.96 -6.55
CA GLU A 161 -10.13 8.09 -5.17
C GLU A 161 -11.26 8.33 -4.19
N TYR A 162 -12.17 9.25 -4.54
CA TYR A 162 -13.33 9.58 -3.73
C TYR A 162 -14.25 8.37 -3.59
N GLN A 163 -14.54 7.64 -4.67
CA GLN A 163 -15.42 6.47 -4.59
C GLN A 163 -14.84 5.36 -3.71
N ILE A 164 -13.53 5.08 -3.80
CA ILE A 164 -12.88 4.07 -2.96
C ILE A 164 -12.97 4.43 -1.47
N ILE A 165 -12.72 5.70 -1.13
CA ILE A 165 -12.91 6.19 0.24
C ILE A 165 -14.35 5.99 0.69
N LYS A 166 -15.33 6.31 -0.17
CA LYS A 166 -16.76 6.17 0.17
C LYS A 166 -17.17 4.71 0.38
N ILE A 167 -16.68 3.79 -0.45
CA ILE A 167 -16.93 2.34 -0.33
C ILE A 167 -16.41 1.83 1.02
N GLY A 168 -15.14 2.10 1.34
CA GLY A 168 -14.55 1.69 2.63
C GLY A 168 -15.32 2.26 3.82
N LYS A 169 -15.71 3.54 3.76
CA LYS A 169 -16.49 4.20 4.80
C LYS A 169 -17.84 3.53 5.05
N TRP A 170 -18.62 3.32 3.99
CA TRP A 170 -19.97 2.80 4.14
C TRP A 170 -19.98 1.33 4.53
N LEU A 171 -19.02 0.54 4.03
CA LEU A 171 -18.91 -0.87 4.39
C LEU A 171 -18.56 -1.05 5.88
N GLU A 172 -17.53 -0.35 6.38
CA GLU A 172 -17.15 -0.41 7.80
C GLU A 172 -18.30 0.03 8.72
N ARG A 173 -19.05 1.05 8.30
CA ARG A 173 -20.20 1.56 9.05
C ARG A 173 -21.35 0.55 9.09
N ALA A 174 -21.67 -0.10 7.97
CA ALA A 174 -22.72 -1.11 7.92
C ALA A 174 -22.37 -2.31 8.81
N GLU A 175 -21.14 -2.81 8.70
CA GLU A 175 -20.60 -3.91 9.49
C GLU A 175 -20.66 -3.58 11.00
N LYS A 176 -20.21 -2.39 11.40
CA LYS A 176 -20.23 -1.97 12.81
C LYS A 176 -21.66 -1.84 13.35
N THR A 177 -22.60 -1.30 12.58
CA THR A 177 -24.02 -1.24 13.00
C THR A 177 -24.58 -2.64 13.21
N ALA A 178 -24.33 -3.58 12.29
CA ALA A 178 -24.80 -4.96 12.42
C ALA A 178 -24.22 -5.64 13.66
N ARG A 179 -22.92 -5.44 13.91
CA ARG A 179 -22.24 -5.98 15.09
C ARG A 179 -22.81 -5.44 16.40
N ILE A 180 -23.07 -4.13 16.50
CA ILE A 180 -23.74 -3.53 17.68
C ILE A 180 -25.10 -4.17 17.93
N LEU A 181 -25.92 -4.31 16.88
CA LEU A 181 -27.25 -4.91 16.98
C LEU A 181 -27.18 -6.37 17.43
N ASN A 182 -26.26 -7.15 16.87
CA ASN A 182 -26.13 -8.58 17.18
C ASN A 182 -25.82 -8.80 18.67
N VAL A 183 -24.85 -8.07 19.20
CA VAL A 183 -24.44 -8.18 20.62
C VAL A 183 -25.56 -7.70 21.55
N VAL A 184 -26.28 -6.64 21.18
CA VAL A 184 -27.43 -6.14 21.96
C VAL A 184 -28.60 -7.13 21.94
N CYS A 185 -28.89 -7.77 20.80
CA CYS A 185 -29.88 -8.83 20.70
C CYS A 185 -29.55 -10.02 21.60
N ASP A 186 -28.31 -10.50 21.55
CA ASP A 186 -27.82 -11.62 22.37
C ASP A 186 -27.99 -11.34 23.87
N ARG A 187 -27.60 -10.14 24.33
CA ARG A 187 -27.77 -9.71 25.73
C ARG A 187 -29.22 -9.59 26.17
N THR A 188 -30.07 -9.04 25.29
CA THR A 188 -31.50 -8.90 25.57
C THR A 188 -32.14 -10.29 25.73
N TYR A 189 -31.70 -11.27 24.93
CA TYR A 189 -32.15 -12.66 25.03
C TYR A 189 -31.67 -13.34 26.32
N GLU A 190 -30.39 -13.17 26.69
CA GLU A 190 -29.84 -13.69 27.96
C GLU A 190 -30.62 -13.16 29.18
N GLN A 191 -30.97 -11.86 29.20
CA GLN A 191 -31.72 -11.27 30.32
C GLN A 191 -33.20 -11.69 30.39
N GLN A 192 -33.83 -11.94 29.23
CA GLN A 192 -35.20 -12.47 29.20
C GLN A 192 -35.30 -13.88 29.81
N LEU A 193 -34.21 -14.67 29.73
CA LEU A 193 -34.10 -15.96 30.40
C LEU A 193 -33.93 -15.84 31.92
N ASP A 194 -33.30 -14.75 32.39
CA ASP A 194 -33.01 -14.48 33.81
C ASP A 194 -34.10 -13.65 34.54
N GLU A 195 -35.27 -13.42 33.92
CA GLU A 195 -36.41 -12.65 34.45
C GLU A 195 -36.09 -11.18 34.84
N GLN A 196 -35.02 -10.58 34.29
CA GLN A 196 -34.67 -9.17 34.51
C GLN A 196 -35.32 -8.28 33.44
N THR A 197 -35.83 -7.10 33.84
CA THR A 197 -36.82 -6.33 33.05
C THR A 197 -36.32 -5.00 32.47
N GLU A 198 -35.02 -4.87 32.20
CA GLU A 198 -34.42 -3.59 31.79
C GLU A 198 -33.88 -3.55 30.34
N ASP A 199 -34.63 -4.11 29.38
CA ASP A 199 -34.31 -4.03 27.94
C ASP A 199 -34.06 -2.58 27.45
N TYR A 200 -34.68 -1.59 28.10
CA TYR A 200 -34.58 -0.17 27.73
C TYR A 200 -33.13 0.33 27.63
N TYR A 201 -32.26 -0.10 28.54
CA TYR A 201 -30.91 0.42 28.66
C TYR A 201 -30.01 -0.01 27.49
N TYR A 202 -30.07 -1.28 27.06
CA TYR A 202 -29.25 -1.75 25.93
C TYR A 202 -29.67 -1.13 24.60
N TRP A 203 -30.98 -0.97 24.36
CA TRP A 203 -31.47 -0.34 23.13
C TRP A 203 -31.17 1.17 23.09
N LEU A 204 -31.21 1.85 24.25
CA LEU A 204 -30.73 3.23 24.36
C LEU A 204 -29.23 3.31 24.06
N SER A 205 -28.44 2.38 24.60
CA SER A 205 -27.00 2.28 24.36
C SER A 205 -26.71 2.08 22.87
N ALA A 206 -27.40 1.15 22.21
CA ALA A 206 -27.28 0.88 20.78
C ALA A 206 -27.53 2.15 19.94
N LEU A 207 -28.60 2.91 20.27
CA LEU A 207 -28.92 4.16 19.60
C LEU A 207 -27.88 5.26 19.85
N ARG A 208 -27.27 5.34 21.04
CA ARG A 208 -26.19 6.29 21.35
C ARG A 208 -24.89 5.91 20.60
N MET A 209 -24.51 4.62 20.64
CA MET A 209 -23.35 4.06 19.94
C MET A 209 -23.43 4.25 18.41
N THR A 210 -24.63 4.19 17.84
CA THR A 210 -24.89 4.41 16.41
C THR A 210 -25.26 5.86 16.08
N ASN A 211 -25.16 6.82 17.00
CA ASN A 211 -25.59 8.22 16.80
C ASN A 211 -27.02 8.38 16.26
N ALA A 212 -27.89 7.42 16.57
CA ALA A 212 -29.24 7.29 16.06
C ALA A 212 -30.30 7.86 17.01
N TYR A 213 -29.97 8.06 18.28
CA TYR A 213 -30.92 8.46 19.33
C TYR A 213 -31.82 9.64 18.92
N GLU A 214 -31.24 10.76 18.49
CA GLU A 214 -32.01 11.94 18.09
C GLU A 214 -32.83 11.70 16.81
N ALA A 215 -32.29 10.94 15.85
CA ALA A 215 -32.97 10.65 14.58
C ALA A 215 -34.15 9.70 14.79
N TYR A 216 -34.02 8.74 15.69
CA TYR A 216 -35.07 7.81 16.10
C TYR A 216 -36.22 8.56 16.76
N LEU A 217 -35.94 9.43 17.74
CA LEU A 217 -36.97 10.22 18.44
C LEU A 217 -37.75 11.20 17.54
N LYS A 218 -37.19 11.60 16.40
CA LYS A 218 -37.91 12.42 15.41
C LYS A 218 -38.99 11.65 14.64
N SER A 219 -38.85 10.33 14.55
CA SER A 219 -39.72 9.45 13.73
C SER A 219 -40.54 8.46 14.56
N HIS A 220 -40.17 8.22 15.81
CA HIS A 220 -40.79 7.24 16.69
C HIS A 220 -41.17 7.85 18.04
N PRO A 221 -42.17 7.29 18.75
CA PRO A 221 -42.46 7.66 20.13
C PRO A 221 -41.23 7.46 21.03
N PRO A 222 -41.13 8.14 22.19
CA PRO A 222 -40.03 7.99 23.15
C PRO A 222 -40.08 6.64 23.93
N LYS A 223 -40.61 5.58 23.30
CA LYS A 223 -40.59 4.22 23.79
C LYS A 223 -39.51 3.45 23.02
N MET A 224 -38.57 2.84 23.73
CA MET A 224 -37.52 2.00 23.14
C MET A 224 -38.06 0.59 22.95
N ASP A 225 -38.90 0.43 21.94
CA ASP A 225 -39.34 -0.89 21.49
C ASP A 225 -38.22 -1.54 20.66
N PRO A 226 -37.68 -2.70 21.09
CA PRO A 226 -36.60 -3.41 20.39
C PRO A 226 -36.85 -3.55 18.88
N ARG A 227 -38.08 -3.86 18.49
CA ARG A 227 -38.44 -4.11 17.08
C ARG A 227 -38.38 -2.83 16.25
N GLN A 228 -38.79 -1.70 16.82
CA GLN A 228 -38.74 -0.40 16.15
C GLN A 228 -37.30 0.08 15.99
N VAL A 229 -36.46 -0.12 17.01
CA VAL A 229 -35.04 0.22 16.93
C VAL A 229 -34.32 -0.63 15.88
N LEU A 230 -34.59 -1.95 15.85
CA LEU A 230 -34.07 -2.85 14.82
C LEU A 230 -34.50 -2.42 13.41
N SER A 231 -35.80 -2.24 13.18
CA SER A 231 -36.31 -1.79 11.88
C SER A 231 -35.69 -0.45 11.46
N PHE A 232 -35.50 0.48 12.40
CA PHE A 232 -34.87 1.78 12.13
C PHE A 232 -33.38 1.65 11.73
N LEU A 233 -32.60 0.85 12.44
CA LEU A 233 -31.16 0.68 12.18
C LEU A 233 -30.87 -0.27 11.01
N ILE A 234 -31.81 -1.13 10.65
CA ILE A 234 -31.63 -2.09 9.55
C ILE A 234 -32.18 -1.51 8.23
N SER A 235 -33.45 -1.07 8.21
CA SER A 235 -34.21 -0.87 6.97
C SER A 235 -34.37 0.60 6.53
N ASN A 236 -34.02 1.56 7.38
CA ASN A 236 -34.27 2.97 7.08
C ASN A 236 -33.41 3.48 5.91
N LYS A 237 -34.03 3.98 4.82
CA LYS A 237 -33.33 4.47 3.62
C LYS A 237 -32.76 5.88 3.73
N ALA A 238 -33.06 6.61 4.79
CA ALA A 238 -32.66 8.01 4.96
C ALA A 238 -31.62 8.21 6.08
N PHE A 239 -31.44 7.23 6.97
CA PHE A 239 -30.53 7.36 8.10
C PHE A 239 -29.09 6.93 7.73
N PRO A 240 -28.08 7.81 7.83
CA PRO A 240 -26.72 7.53 7.33
C PRO A 240 -25.95 6.40 8.01
N ARG A 241 -26.48 5.81 9.08
CA ARG A 241 -25.86 4.68 9.80
C ARG A 241 -26.73 3.42 9.78
N SER A 242 -27.87 3.45 9.08
CA SER A 242 -28.62 2.23 8.87
C SER A 242 -27.89 1.32 7.87
N ILE A 243 -28.10 0.01 8.03
CA ILE A 243 -27.48 -0.99 7.16
C ILE A 243 -27.91 -0.77 5.70
N ARG A 244 -29.23 -0.62 5.46
CA ARG A 244 -29.78 -0.39 4.12
C ARG A 244 -29.17 0.83 3.43
N TYR A 245 -29.09 1.97 4.12
CA TYR A 245 -28.52 3.19 3.57
C TYR A 245 -27.07 2.98 3.14
N CYS A 246 -26.26 2.35 4.00
CA CYS A 246 -24.85 2.14 3.73
C CYS A 246 -24.64 1.22 2.52
N LEU A 247 -25.38 0.12 2.41
CA LEU A 247 -25.29 -0.79 1.27
C LEU A 247 -25.72 -0.15 -0.05
N ASP A 248 -26.82 0.62 -0.04
CA ASP A 248 -27.25 1.36 -1.23
C ASP A 248 -26.13 2.31 -1.70
N HIS A 249 -25.44 2.99 -0.78
CA HIS A 249 -24.33 3.87 -1.12
C HIS A 249 -23.04 3.16 -1.52
N VAL A 250 -22.77 1.95 -1.00
CA VAL A 250 -21.67 1.10 -1.50
C VAL A 250 -21.93 0.72 -2.96
N ARG A 251 -23.17 0.29 -3.26
CA ARG A 251 -23.58 -0.10 -4.61
C ARG A 251 -23.48 1.08 -5.59
N GLU A 252 -23.99 2.25 -5.20
CA GLU A 252 -23.91 3.48 -6.00
C GLU A 252 -22.46 3.92 -6.26
N ALA A 253 -21.59 3.84 -5.23
CA ALA A 253 -20.19 4.21 -5.39
C ALA A 253 -19.45 3.27 -6.35
N ILE A 254 -19.74 1.97 -6.31
CA ILE A 254 -19.20 0.97 -7.25
C ILE A 254 -19.74 1.22 -8.67
N ASP A 255 -21.02 1.56 -8.82
CA ASP A 255 -21.58 1.92 -10.12
C ASP A 255 -20.89 3.13 -10.75
N VAL A 256 -20.59 4.17 -9.96
CA VAL A 256 -19.85 5.32 -10.46
C VAL A 256 -18.41 4.95 -10.80
N LEU A 257 -17.79 4.06 -10.02
CA LEU A 257 -16.42 3.60 -10.24
C LEU A 257 -16.27 2.78 -11.54
N GLU A 258 -17.30 2.00 -11.91
CA GLU A 258 -17.32 1.17 -13.12
C GLU A 258 -18.08 1.82 -14.31
N ASP A 259 -18.38 3.12 -14.25
CA ASP A 259 -19.14 3.84 -15.30
C ASP A 259 -20.49 3.16 -15.64
N GLY A 260 -21.12 2.57 -14.62
CA GLY A 260 -22.40 1.85 -14.70
C GLY A 260 -22.36 0.54 -15.50
N LYS A 261 -21.17 0.01 -15.81
CA LYS A 261 -20.99 -1.22 -16.60
C LYS A 261 -20.55 -2.37 -15.70
N VAL A 262 -21.25 -3.50 -15.78
CA VAL A 262 -20.79 -4.73 -15.13
C VAL A 262 -19.74 -5.38 -16.04
N SER A 263 -18.48 -5.26 -15.64
CA SER A 263 -17.36 -5.91 -16.33
C SER A 263 -17.25 -7.38 -15.91
N HIS A 264 -16.62 -8.23 -16.74
CA HIS A 264 -16.43 -9.64 -16.43
C HIS A 264 -15.65 -9.88 -15.11
N TYR A 265 -14.77 -8.96 -14.72
CA TYR A 265 -13.99 -9.06 -13.48
C TYR A 265 -14.74 -8.58 -12.23
N SER A 266 -15.79 -7.75 -12.37
CA SER A 266 -16.57 -7.19 -11.26
C SER A 266 -17.92 -7.88 -11.06
N TRP A 267 -18.31 -8.82 -11.93
CA TRP A 267 -19.59 -9.52 -11.87
C TRP A 267 -19.86 -10.19 -10.50
N GLU A 268 -18.86 -10.85 -9.91
CA GLU A 268 -19.02 -11.56 -8.62
C GLU A 268 -19.38 -10.57 -7.50
N LEU A 269 -18.69 -9.41 -7.48
CA LEU A 269 -18.95 -8.32 -6.53
C LEU A 269 -20.36 -7.74 -6.69
N TYR A 270 -20.77 -7.51 -7.94
CA TYR A 270 -22.12 -7.03 -8.27
C TYR A 270 -23.21 -8.03 -7.85
N ALA A 271 -23.00 -9.32 -8.15
CA ALA A 271 -23.92 -10.38 -7.79
C ALA A 271 -24.11 -10.45 -6.27
N LYS A 272 -23.01 -10.40 -5.49
CA LYS A 272 -23.09 -10.45 -4.02
C LYS A 272 -23.78 -9.23 -3.43
N LEU A 273 -23.51 -8.03 -3.96
CA LEU A 273 -24.19 -6.81 -3.51
C LEU A 273 -25.69 -6.84 -3.82
N ASP A 274 -26.07 -7.32 -5.00
CA ASP A 274 -27.48 -7.43 -5.39
C ASP A 274 -28.21 -8.54 -4.62
N GLU A 275 -27.53 -9.66 -4.30
CA GLU A 275 -28.02 -10.70 -3.38
C GLU A 275 -28.37 -10.10 -2.02
N MET A 276 -27.40 -9.49 -1.33
CA MET A 276 -27.66 -8.91 -0.01
C MET A 276 -28.73 -7.83 -0.07
N ARG A 277 -28.71 -6.96 -1.09
CA ARG A 277 -29.71 -5.89 -1.23
C ARG A 277 -31.13 -6.43 -1.45
N THR A 278 -31.26 -7.59 -2.08
CA THR A 278 -32.55 -8.26 -2.30
C THR A 278 -33.08 -8.84 -1.00
N GLU A 279 -32.22 -9.44 -0.17
CA GLU A 279 -32.59 -9.92 1.17
C GLU A 279 -33.24 -8.78 2.00
N PHE A 280 -32.69 -7.57 1.99
CA PHE A 280 -33.29 -6.42 2.70
C PHE A 280 -34.64 -5.94 2.14
N ASN A 281 -34.95 -6.22 0.87
CA ASN A 281 -36.23 -5.81 0.27
C ASN A 281 -37.35 -6.81 0.56
N GLU A 282 -37.00 -8.08 0.77
CA GLU A 282 -37.96 -9.18 0.98
C GLU A 282 -38.22 -9.46 2.46
N VAL A 283 -37.31 -9.03 3.34
CA VAL A 283 -37.40 -9.25 4.78
C VAL A 283 -38.22 -8.16 5.49
N LYS A 284 -39.24 -8.58 6.22
CA LYS A 284 -39.94 -7.76 7.22
C LYS A 284 -39.30 -7.97 8.59
N VAL A 285 -38.34 -7.12 8.90
CA VAL A 285 -37.58 -7.12 10.15
C VAL A 285 -38.49 -7.11 11.40
N GLU A 286 -39.70 -6.56 11.30
CA GLU A 286 -40.67 -6.51 12.41
C GLU A 286 -41.32 -7.87 12.75
N GLU A 287 -41.27 -8.83 11.83
CA GLU A 287 -41.89 -10.16 11.96
C GLU A 287 -40.89 -11.22 12.46
N PHE A 288 -39.60 -10.91 12.56
CA PHE A 288 -38.55 -11.84 12.97
C PHE A 288 -38.60 -12.18 14.47
N THR A 289 -38.34 -13.44 14.77
CA THR A 289 -37.94 -13.89 16.11
C THR A 289 -36.52 -13.44 16.42
N THR A 290 -36.12 -13.48 17.70
CA THR A 290 -34.77 -13.09 18.12
C THR A 290 -33.69 -13.95 17.45
N ASP A 291 -33.91 -15.27 17.35
CA ASP A 291 -33.00 -16.20 16.69
C ASP A 291 -32.85 -15.90 15.19
N GLU A 292 -33.98 -15.69 14.49
CA GLU A 292 -33.97 -15.31 13.06
C GLU A 292 -33.25 -13.97 12.83
N MET A 293 -33.37 -13.03 13.77
CA MET A 293 -32.68 -11.75 13.70
C MET A 293 -31.16 -11.91 13.87
N MET A 294 -30.72 -12.73 14.82
CA MET A 294 -29.30 -13.00 15.04
C MET A 294 -28.69 -13.72 13.85
N ASP A 295 -29.38 -14.72 13.30
CA ASP A 295 -28.96 -15.43 12.09
C ASP A 295 -28.83 -14.48 10.89
N PHE A 296 -29.81 -13.58 10.73
CA PHE A 296 -29.78 -12.55 9.70
C PHE A 296 -28.59 -11.59 9.86
N LEU A 297 -28.32 -11.10 11.08
CA LEU A 297 -27.22 -10.18 11.35
C LEU A 297 -25.85 -10.85 11.23
N ASN A 298 -25.73 -12.14 11.55
CA ASN A 298 -24.51 -12.93 11.34
C ASN A 298 -24.26 -13.14 9.85
N HIS A 299 -25.27 -13.60 9.10
CA HIS A 299 -25.18 -13.77 7.64
C HIS A 299 -24.83 -12.45 6.94
N PHE A 300 -25.39 -11.33 7.40
CA PHE A 300 -25.06 -10.02 6.87
C PHE A 300 -23.60 -9.61 7.14
N GLN A 301 -23.07 -9.90 8.33
CA GLN A 301 -21.65 -9.66 8.64
C GLN A 301 -20.74 -10.52 7.76
N ASP A 302 -21.07 -11.80 7.56
CA ASP A 302 -20.33 -12.69 6.66
C ASP A 302 -20.39 -12.17 5.21
N GLY A 303 -21.54 -11.69 4.77
CA GLY A 303 -21.72 -11.05 3.47
C GLY A 303 -20.88 -9.77 3.30
N CYS A 304 -20.75 -8.94 4.35
CA CYS A 304 -19.85 -7.77 4.32
C CYS A 304 -18.38 -8.18 4.19
N ASN A 305 -17.97 -9.24 4.88
CA ASN A 305 -16.62 -9.79 4.77
C ASN A 305 -16.36 -10.33 3.35
N GLU A 306 -17.32 -11.07 2.79
CA GLU A 306 -17.24 -11.57 1.41
C GLU A 306 -17.18 -10.42 0.40
N ILE A 307 -17.98 -9.36 0.57
CA ILE A 307 -17.90 -8.15 -0.27
C ILE A 307 -16.53 -7.48 -0.13
N SER A 308 -15.96 -7.41 1.08
CA SER A 308 -14.62 -6.88 1.30
C SER A 308 -13.56 -7.70 0.57
N GLN A 309 -13.64 -9.03 0.63
CA GLN A 309 -12.74 -9.95 -0.07
C GLN A 309 -12.90 -9.87 -1.58
N LEU A 310 -14.13 -9.86 -2.09
CA LEU A 310 -14.43 -9.71 -3.51
C LEU A 310 -13.99 -8.34 -4.02
N PHE A 311 -14.21 -7.26 -3.28
CA PHE A 311 -13.73 -5.93 -3.61
C PHE A 311 -12.20 -5.92 -3.65
N SER A 312 -11.55 -6.53 -2.65
CA SER A 312 -10.09 -6.65 -2.61
C SER A 312 -9.54 -7.47 -3.78
N LYS A 313 -10.17 -8.60 -4.13
CA LYS A 313 -9.81 -9.42 -5.29
C LYS A 313 -10.03 -8.67 -6.62
N THR A 314 -11.16 -7.98 -6.75
CA THR A 314 -11.56 -7.24 -7.97
C THR A 314 -10.61 -6.08 -8.26
N TYR A 315 -10.18 -5.37 -7.21
CA TYR A 315 -9.32 -4.18 -7.31
C TYR A 315 -7.87 -4.41 -6.83
N TYR A 316 -7.48 -5.68 -6.64
CA TYR A 316 -6.14 -6.12 -6.23
C TYR A 316 -5.61 -5.46 -4.94
N LEU A 317 -6.46 -5.37 -3.91
CA LEU A 317 -6.15 -4.84 -2.59
C LEU A 317 -5.55 -5.94 -1.69
N ILE A 318 -4.63 -5.57 -0.79
CA ILE A 318 -3.98 -6.48 0.16
C ILE A 318 -4.61 -6.27 1.54
N ASP A 319 -5.13 -7.35 2.13
CA ASP A 319 -5.70 -7.34 3.47
C ASP A 319 -4.57 -7.30 4.53
N PRO A 320 -4.57 -6.35 5.48
CA PRO A 320 -3.58 -6.28 6.56
C PRO A 320 -3.63 -7.46 7.54
N THR A 321 -4.68 -8.29 7.52
CA THR A 321 -4.86 -9.39 8.51
C THR A 321 -4.24 -10.73 8.10
N ILE A 322 -3.78 -10.91 6.85
CA ILE A 322 -3.13 -12.15 6.40
C ILE A 322 -1.62 -12.12 6.74
N GLN A 323 -1.31 -11.99 8.04
CA GLN A 323 0.04 -12.19 8.57
C GLN A 323 0.16 -13.36 9.57
N GLU A 324 -0.91 -14.11 9.82
CA GLU A 324 -0.87 -15.28 10.70
C GLU A 324 -1.22 -16.58 9.98
N THR A 325 -0.17 -17.34 9.59
CA THR A 325 -0.03 -18.79 9.82
C THR A 325 1.25 -19.27 9.14
N GLY A 326 2.31 -19.46 9.94
CA GLY A 326 3.59 -19.96 9.44
C GLY A 326 4.85 -19.58 10.22
N PHE A 327 4.76 -19.23 11.52
CA PHE A 327 5.95 -19.10 12.37
C PHE A 327 5.83 -19.98 13.61
N SER A 328 6.27 -21.23 13.48
CA SER A 328 6.69 -22.05 14.62
C SER A 328 7.95 -22.83 14.27
N GLN A 329 9.11 -22.19 14.46
CA GLN A 329 10.22 -22.67 15.29
C GLN A 329 11.49 -21.84 15.04
N SER A 330 11.81 -21.04 16.06
CA SER A 330 13.15 -20.60 16.49
C SER A 330 14.15 -20.12 15.44
N GLN A 331 14.35 -18.81 15.40
CA GLN A 331 15.48 -18.18 16.11
C GLN A 331 15.12 -16.73 16.43
N SER A 332 15.46 -16.30 17.65
CA SER A 332 15.31 -14.93 18.13
C SER A 332 16.01 -13.96 17.18
N MET A 333 15.24 -13.18 16.43
CA MET A 333 15.71 -11.92 15.87
C MET A 333 15.12 -10.82 16.72
N SER A 334 16.00 -10.08 17.39
CA SER A 334 15.71 -8.79 18.00
C SER A 334 14.97 -7.90 17.00
N ALA A 335 14.06 -7.07 17.52
CA ALA A 335 13.49 -5.94 16.81
C ALA A 335 14.62 -4.96 16.41
N GLU A 336 15.29 -5.24 15.30
CA GLU A 336 15.95 -4.20 14.52
C GLU A 336 14.86 -3.56 13.66
N GLU A 337 14.59 -2.30 13.99
CA GLU A 337 13.83 -1.28 13.29
C GLU A 337 13.49 -1.61 11.82
N ILE A 338 12.23 -1.42 11.41
CA ILE A 338 11.88 -1.21 10.00
C ILE A 338 12.48 0.15 9.58
N SER A 339 13.80 0.16 9.38
CA SER A 339 14.61 1.33 9.07
C SER A 339 14.44 1.64 7.58
N SER A 340 13.71 2.71 7.27
CA SER A 340 13.79 3.29 5.92
C SER A 340 15.17 3.92 5.76
N MET A 341 15.96 3.45 4.81
CA MET A 341 17.28 4.00 4.53
C MET A 341 17.14 5.29 3.71
N LYS A 342 17.82 6.36 4.13
CA LYS A 342 17.88 7.61 3.38
C LYS A 342 19.26 7.75 2.74
N TYR A 343 19.31 8.01 1.45
CA TYR A 343 20.56 8.21 0.74
C TYR A 343 20.61 9.61 0.15
N GLN A 344 21.76 10.28 0.28
CA GLN A 344 22.14 11.42 -0.52
C GLN A 344 23.03 10.95 -1.66
N ILE A 345 22.65 11.33 -2.88
CA ILE A 345 23.38 11.02 -4.11
C ILE A 345 23.82 12.32 -4.75
N GLU A 346 25.10 12.39 -5.10
CA GLU A 346 25.64 13.42 -5.99
C GLU A 346 26.22 12.77 -7.23
N HIS A 347 25.73 13.16 -8.41
CA HIS A 347 26.21 12.72 -9.70
C HIS A 347 26.63 13.94 -10.52
N THR A 348 27.91 14.04 -10.85
CA THR A 348 28.47 15.11 -11.69
C THR A 348 29.03 14.52 -12.98
N ASN A 349 28.54 15.00 -14.12
CA ASN A 349 29.12 14.73 -15.44
C ASN A 349 29.86 15.99 -15.91
N ILE A 350 31.14 15.87 -16.21
CA ILE A 350 31.97 16.96 -16.72
C ILE A 350 32.44 16.59 -18.13
N PHE A 351 31.88 17.28 -19.12
CA PHE A 351 32.32 17.20 -20.51
C PHE A 351 33.35 18.31 -20.77
N LYS A 352 34.50 17.94 -21.32
CA LYS A 352 35.50 18.89 -21.85
C LYS A 352 35.57 18.70 -23.35
N TYR A 353 35.44 19.80 -24.08
CA TYR A 353 35.47 19.82 -25.53
C TYR A 353 36.84 20.27 -26.03
N GLU A 354 37.35 19.61 -27.07
CA GLU A 354 38.65 19.94 -27.68
C GLU A 354 38.63 21.32 -28.36
N SER A 355 37.47 21.71 -28.89
CA SER A 355 37.24 23.04 -29.47
C SER A 355 36.01 23.68 -28.84
N ILE A 356 35.91 25.01 -28.97
CA ILE A 356 34.71 25.75 -28.59
C ILE A 356 33.48 25.14 -29.26
N VAL A 357 32.46 24.87 -28.45
CA VAL A 357 31.13 24.45 -28.90
C VAL A 357 30.29 25.70 -29.14
N ASP A 358 29.70 25.83 -30.33
CA ASP A 358 28.83 26.97 -30.66
C ASP A 358 27.51 26.93 -29.87
N GLN A 359 26.88 25.76 -29.86
CA GLN A 359 25.61 25.49 -29.18
C GLN A 359 25.44 23.99 -28.92
N SER A 360 24.68 23.65 -27.89
CA SER A 360 24.36 22.26 -27.55
C SER A 360 22.92 22.08 -27.07
N MET A 361 22.27 21.00 -27.48
CA MET A 361 20.97 20.55 -26.98
C MET A 361 21.18 19.22 -26.26
N ASN A 362 20.76 19.15 -25.00
CA ASN A 362 21.00 18.00 -24.14
C ASN A 362 19.73 17.55 -23.44
N SER A 363 19.67 16.27 -23.09
CA SER A 363 18.69 15.65 -22.24
C SER A 363 19.40 14.86 -21.14
N ILE A 364 18.87 14.92 -19.92
CA ILE A 364 19.41 14.22 -18.76
C ILE A 364 18.33 13.39 -18.08
N ARG A 365 18.75 12.22 -17.57
CA ARG A 365 17.94 11.25 -16.83
C ARG A 365 18.62 10.96 -15.50
N LEU A 366 18.77 12.00 -14.68
CA LEU A 366 19.49 11.94 -13.41
C LEU A 366 18.58 11.97 -12.19
N LYS A 367 17.29 12.29 -12.38
CA LYS A 367 16.29 12.39 -11.32
C LYS A 367 15.81 10.99 -10.91
N PRO A 368 16.08 10.53 -9.67
CA PRO A 368 15.61 9.23 -9.22
C PRO A 368 14.09 9.10 -9.30
N ARG A 369 13.60 7.89 -9.54
CA ARG A 369 12.16 7.62 -9.62
C ARG A 369 11.53 7.60 -8.24
N THR A 370 10.24 7.89 -8.19
CA THR A 370 9.40 7.59 -7.02
C THR A 370 8.47 6.43 -7.40
N ASP A 371 8.49 5.39 -6.58
CA ASP A 371 7.66 4.20 -6.72
C ASP A 371 7.31 3.62 -5.34
N GLU A 372 6.87 2.36 -5.33
CA GLU A 372 6.42 1.64 -4.16
C GLU A 372 7.48 1.42 -3.07
N CYS A 373 8.75 1.27 -3.47
CA CYS A 373 9.85 0.96 -2.54
C CYS A 373 10.85 2.12 -2.46
N GLN A 374 10.76 3.12 -3.33
CA GLN A 374 11.66 4.27 -3.36
C GLN A 374 10.88 5.58 -3.42
N ARG A 375 11.25 6.54 -2.58
CA ARG A 375 10.68 7.89 -2.58
C ARG A 375 11.77 8.95 -2.75
N LEU A 376 11.65 9.77 -3.79
CA LEU A 376 12.46 10.98 -3.95
C LEU A 376 12.00 12.06 -2.96
N LEU A 377 12.88 12.51 -2.06
CA LEU A 377 12.61 13.55 -1.07
C LEU A 377 13.00 14.94 -1.58
N SER A 378 14.15 15.04 -2.25
CA SER A 378 14.61 16.27 -2.88
C SER A 378 15.46 15.97 -4.11
N TYR A 379 15.42 16.86 -5.09
CA TYR A 379 16.24 16.79 -6.28
C TYR A 379 16.57 18.19 -6.79
N ARG A 380 17.82 18.37 -7.21
CA ARG A 380 18.30 19.59 -7.87
C ARG A 380 19.32 19.21 -8.94
N ALA A 381 19.17 19.78 -10.13
CA ALA A 381 20.18 19.75 -11.18
C ALA A 381 20.75 21.16 -11.38
N ASP A 382 22.06 21.28 -11.29
CA ASP A 382 22.82 22.49 -11.61
C ASP A 382 23.59 22.24 -12.90
N ILE A 383 23.42 23.13 -13.88
CA ILE A 383 24.03 23.03 -15.20
C ILE A 383 24.94 24.24 -15.41
N THR A 384 26.16 23.99 -15.86
CA THR A 384 27.14 25.01 -16.21
C THR A 384 27.65 24.77 -17.62
N PRO A 385 27.53 25.73 -18.57
CA PRO A 385 26.89 27.05 -18.46
C PRO A 385 25.41 27.04 -18.04
N ALA A 386 24.98 28.09 -17.35
CA ALA A 386 23.63 28.18 -16.80
C ALA A 386 22.58 28.10 -17.92
N SER A 387 21.65 27.15 -17.80
CA SER A 387 20.53 26.97 -18.70
C SER A 387 19.27 26.63 -17.92
N VAL A 388 18.12 27.02 -18.47
CA VAL A 388 16.81 26.58 -17.96
C VAL A 388 16.55 25.16 -18.47
N THR A 389 16.07 24.27 -17.59
CA THR A 389 15.64 22.93 -17.95
C THR A 389 14.13 22.89 -18.19
N LYS A 390 13.71 21.99 -19.08
CA LYS A 390 12.31 21.61 -19.27
C LYS A 390 12.16 20.13 -18.99
N GLU A 391 11.35 19.80 -17.99
CA GLU A 391 11.06 18.43 -17.58
C GLU A 391 9.87 17.84 -18.35
N HIS A 392 9.95 16.54 -18.67
CA HIS A 392 8.82 15.72 -19.10
C HIS A 392 9.03 14.26 -18.67
N ILE A 393 7.99 13.45 -18.79
CA ILE A 393 8.06 12.00 -18.56
C ILE A 393 8.09 11.29 -19.91
N ASP A 394 9.05 10.39 -20.11
CA ASP A 394 9.14 9.58 -21.34
C ASP A 394 8.17 8.39 -21.34
N ILE A 395 8.15 7.63 -22.44
CA ILE A 395 7.25 6.48 -22.60
C ILE A 395 7.50 5.34 -21.61
N TRP A 396 8.66 5.32 -20.94
CA TRP A 396 9.04 4.33 -19.93
C TRP A 396 8.77 4.82 -18.50
N GLY A 397 8.24 6.04 -18.36
CA GLY A 397 7.98 6.67 -17.08
C GLY A 397 9.23 7.30 -16.44
N ASN A 398 10.30 7.55 -17.18
CA ASN A 398 11.49 8.22 -16.66
C ASN A 398 11.32 9.74 -16.69
N HIS A 399 11.86 10.43 -15.69
CA HIS A 399 11.99 11.87 -15.70
C HIS A 399 13.13 12.28 -16.65
N VAL A 400 12.80 13.08 -17.66
CA VAL A 400 13.76 13.60 -18.63
C VAL A 400 13.76 15.12 -18.57
N GLU A 401 14.91 15.70 -18.26
CA GLU A 401 15.11 17.14 -18.33
C GLU A 401 15.89 17.50 -19.59
N THR A 402 15.34 18.42 -20.38
CA THR A 402 15.94 18.92 -21.61
C THR A 402 16.42 20.35 -21.43
N PHE A 403 17.58 20.68 -21.95
CA PHE A 403 18.13 22.03 -21.87
C PHE A 403 18.98 22.38 -23.10
N PHE A 404 19.06 23.67 -23.37
CA PHE A 404 19.75 24.21 -24.54
C PHE A 404 20.74 25.30 -24.11
N ILE A 405 21.99 25.13 -24.51
CA ILE A 405 23.05 26.11 -24.29
C ILE A 405 23.33 26.81 -25.62
N ALA A 406 22.98 28.09 -25.66
CA ALA A 406 23.15 28.95 -26.84
C ALA A 406 24.52 29.63 -26.90
N GLU A 407 25.23 29.67 -25.76
CA GLU A 407 26.51 30.38 -25.63
C GLU A 407 27.69 29.48 -26.00
N HIS A 408 28.75 30.11 -26.48
CA HIS A 408 30.01 29.41 -26.77
C HIS A 408 30.63 28.89 -25.48
N HIS A 409 30.98 27.61 -25.44
CA HIS A 409 31.55 26.99 -24.24
C HIS A 409 32.57 25.90 -24.59
N GLU A 410 33.55 25.71 -23.71
CA GLU A 410 34.58 24.66 -23.82
C GLU A 410 34.36 23.51 -22.82
N HIS A 411 33.43 23.71 -21.88
CA HIS A 411 33.06 22.71 -20.88
C HIS A 411 31.55 22.71 -20.65
N LEU A 412 31.00 21.53 -20.33
CA LEU A 412 29.64 21.35 -19.84
C LEU A 412 29.70 20.53 -18.55
N GLU A 413 29.21 21.09 -17.46
CA GLU A 413 29.03 20.39 -16.19
C GLU A 413 27.54 20.23 -15.90
N VAL A 414 27.13 18.99 -15.60
CA VAL A 414 25.80 18.65 -15.11
C VAL A 414 25.97 18.00 -13.75
N LYS A 415 25.60 18.71 -12.68
CA LYS A 415 25.60 18.20 -11.32
C LYS A 415 24.17 17.97 -10.84
N ALA A 416 23.83 16.72 -10.57
CA ALA A 416 22.58 16.33 -9.93
C ALA A 416 22.82 15.97 -8.46
N THR A 417 22.03 16.54 -7.57
CA THR A 417 21.99 16.19 -6.14
C THR A 417 20.59 15.71 -5.79
N SER A 418 20.48 14.54 -5.17
CA SER A 418 19.19 13.98 -4.78
C SER A 418 19.24 13.35 -3.39
N ILE A 419 18.10 13.38 -2.70
CA ILE A 419 17.89 12.64 -1.46
C ILE A 419 16.74 11.68 -1.71
N VAL A 420 16.97 10.40 -1.50
CA VAL A 420 15.98 9.33 -1.67
C VAL A 420 15.79 8.57 -0.38
N SER A 421 14.59 8.06 -0.14
CA SER A 421 14.29 7.13 0.94
C SER A 421 13.87 5.80 0.32
N ILE A 422 14.52 4.71 0.72
CA ILE A 422 14.20 3.37 0.26
C ILE A 422 13.58 2.57 1.41
N GLN A 423 12.47 1.91 1.12
CA GLN A 423 11.81 0.93 1.96
C GLN A 423 12.06 -0.47 1.40
N LYS A 424 12.30 -1.43 2.30
CA LYS A 424 12.55 -2.82 1.94
C LYS A 424 11.27 -3.54 1.49
N SER A 425 11.29 -4.22 0.34
CA SER A 425 10.21 -5.12 -0.18
C SER A 425 10.62 -5.76 -1.51
N PRO A 426 10.03 -6.88 -1.95
CA PRO A 426 9.80 -8.18 -1.30
C PRO A 426 11.04 -9.09 -1.46
N PHE A 427 10.95 -10.38 -1.12
CA PHE A 427 12.02 -11.36 -1.34
C PHE A 427 11.63 -12.33 -2.46
N ILE A 428 12.26 -12.27 -3.63
CA ILE A 428 11.92 -13.09 -4.80
C ILE A 428 11.94 -14.59 -4.49
N HIS A 429 12.86 -15.01 -3.61
CA HIS A 429 12.99 -16.41 -3.16
C HIS A 429 11.81 -16.91 -2.30
N ARG A 430 10.90 -16.02 -1.88
CA ARG A 430 9.69 -16.38 -1.13
C ARG A 430 8.45 -16.45 -2.03
N ILE A 431 8.60 -16.24 -3.33
CA ILE A 431 7.48 -16.26 -4.27
C ILE A 431 7.24 -17.68 -4.73
N ASP A 432 6.13 -18.27 -4.31
CA ASP A 432 5.64 -19.55 -4.83
C ASP A 432 4.90 -19.33 -6.15
N TYR A 433 5.44 -19.89 -7.24
CA TYR A 433 4.83 -19.76 -8.57
C TYR A 433 3.56 -20.60 -8.68
N SER A 434 2.41 -19.95 -8.57
CA SER A 434 1.11 -20.60 -8.50
C SER A 434 0.53 -20.94 -9.90
N PRO A 435 -0.47 -21.85 -9.97
CA PRO A 435 -1.20 -22.11 -11.21
C PRO A 435 -1.85 -20.86 -11.83
N GLU A 436 -2.29 -19.91 -11.01
CA GLU A 436 -2.86 -18.64 -11.46
C GLU A 436 -1.78 -17.75 -12.10
N MET A 437 -0.59 -17.66 -11.49
CA MET A 437 0.54 -16.96 -12.08
C MET A 437 0.95 -17.58 -13.43
N ASN A 438 0.87 -18.91 -13.52
CA ASN A 438 1.07 -19.62 -14.78
C ASN A 438 0.03 -19.28 -15.84
N ALA A 439 -1.24 -19.18 -15.47
CA ALA A 439 -2.30 -18.75 -16.37
C ALA A 439 -2.10 -17.30 -16.84
N ILE A 440 -1.69 -16.38 -15.95
CA ILE A 440 -1.40 -14.98 -16.29
C ILE A 440 -0.23 -14.90 -17.27
N PHE A 441 0.88 -15.57 -16.97
CA PHE A 441 2.09 -15.54 -17.78
C PHE A 441 1.85 -15.97 -19.23
N HIS A 442 1.04 -17.01 -19.43
CA HIS A 442 0.69 -17.55 -20.75
C HIS A 442 -0.50 -16.85 -21.42
N SER A 443 -1.07 -15.81 -20.78
CA SER A 443 -2.21 -15.09 -21.35
C SER A 443 -1.77 -14.12 -22.46
N GLN A 444 -2.62 -13.98 -23.48
CA GLN A 444 -2.40 -13.02 -24.56
C GLN A 444 -2.30 -11.58 -24.01
N LEU A 445 -3.17 -11.22 -23.05
CA LEU A 445 -3.16 -9.89 -22.43
C LEU A 445 -1.82 -9.55 -21.78
N PHE A 446 -1.20 -10.50 -21.07
CA PHE A 446 0.10 -10.31 -20.43
C PHE A 446 1.19 -10.09 -21.48
N SER A 447 1.25 -10.94 -22.50
CA SER A 447 2.25 -10.80 -23.58
C SER A 447 2.11 -9.49 -24.37
N GLU A 448 0.88 -9.07 -24.69
CA GLU A 448 0.63 -7.82 -25.41
C GLU A 448 0.96 -6.59 -24.55
N HIS A 449 0.61 -6.61 -23.27
CA HIS A 449 0.88 -5.51 -22.35
C HIS A 449 2.38 -5.26 -22.17
N TYR A 450 3.19 -6.32 -22.15
CA TYR A 450 4.64 -6.25 -21.95
C TYR A 450 5.46 -6.45 -23.23
N LEU A 451 4.85 -6.35 -24.41
CA LEU A 451 5.50 -6.62 -25.71
C LEU A 451 6.81 -5.87 -25.92
N ALA A 452 6.88 -4.61 -25.47
CA ALA A 452 8.09 -3.80 -25.53
C ALA A 452 9.26 -4.37 -24.73
N PHE A 453 8.99 -5.09 -23.63
CA PHE A 453 9.97 -5.71 -22.74
C PHE A 453 10.22 -7.19 -23.01
N LEU A 454 9.47 -7.76 -23.96
CA LEU A 454 9.70 -9.09 -24.54
C LEU A 454 10.58 -9.02 -25.80
N SER A 455 10.59 -7.86 -26.47
CA SER A 455 11.30 -7.66 -27.72
C SER A 455 12.80 -7.45 -27.48
N ASN A 456 13.64 -8.16 -28.24
CA ASN A 456 15.08 -7.94 -28.23
C ASN A 456 15.46 -6.64 -28.93
N THR A 457 16.52 -6.00 -28.43
CA THR A 457 17.15 -4.84 -29.05
C THR A 457 18.53 -5.22 -29.58
N ALA A 458 19.21 -4.30 -30.26
CA ALA A 458 20.59 -4.52 -30.71
C ALA A 458 21.57 -4.79 -29.55
N TYR A 459 21.26 -4.31 -28.34
CA TYR A 459 22.07 -4.53 -27.14
C TYR A 459 21.77 -5.84 -26.44
N THR A 460 20.52 -6.33 -26.50
CA THR A 460 20.10 -7.54 -25.77
C THR A 460 19.99 -8.78 -26.66
N TYR A 461 20.34 -8.68 -27.93
CA TYR A 461 20.26 -9.83 -28.84
C TYR A 461 21.34 -10.88 -28.49
N LEU A 462 20.93 -12.14 -28.46
CA LEU A 462 21.78 -13.32 -28.41
C LEU A 462 21.42 -14.24 -29.59
N SER A 463 22.42 -14.89 -30.18
CA SER A 463 22.19 -15.80 -31.30
C SER A 463 21.49 -17.09 -30.83
N PRO A 464 20.77 -17.81 -31.72
CA PRO A 464 20.18 -19.10 -31.37
C PRO A 464 21.19 -20.13 -30.85
N GLU A 465 22.44 -20.08 -31.33
CA GLU A 465 23.53 -20.95 -30.87
C GLU A 465 23.96 -20.63 -29.44
N GLN A 466 24.01 -19.34 -29.09
CA GLN A 466 24.28 -18.89 -27.73
C GLN A 466 23.16 -19.28 -26.77
N MET A 467 21.90 -19.13 -27.19
CA MET A 467 20.75 -19.58 -26.41
C MET A 467 20.73 -21.10 -26.22
N ALA A 468 21.14 -21.88 -27.21
CA ALA A 468 21.26 -23.33 -27.08
C ALA A 468 22.27 -23.72 -25.98
N ARG A 469 23.41 -23.01 -25.88
CA ARG A 469 24.40 -23.22 -24.80
C ARG A 469 23.84 -22.91 -23.41
N VAL A 470 22.97 -21.91 -23.31
CA VAL A 470 22.28 -21.61 -22.04
C VAL A 470 21.26 -22.72 -21.70
N ASP A 471 20.52 -23.19 -22.70
CA ASP A 471 19.50 -24.23 -22.54
C ASP A 471 20.10 -25.60 -22.17
N GLU A 472 21.31 -25.91 -22.64
CA GLU A 472 22.04 -27.13 -22.25
C GLU A 472 22.34 -27.18 -20.74
N GLU A 473 22.51 -26.03 -20.10
CA GLU A 473 22.89 -25.94 -18.69
C GLU A 473 21.71 -25.67 -17.76
N LEU A 474 20.86 -24.69 -18.12
CA LEU A 474 19.69 -24.33 -17.31
C LEU A 474 18.46 -25.21 -17.58
N GLY A 475 18.43 -25.91 -18.72
CA GLY A 475 17.31 -26.75 -19.12
C GLY A 475 16.05 -25.96 -19.52
N GLU A 476 14.93 -26.66 -19.54
CA GLU A 476 13.64 -26.10 -19.93
C GLU A 476 13.05 -25.20 -18.84
N MET A 477 12.61 -24.00 -19.23
CA MET A 477 11.94 -23.06 -18.34
C MET A 477 10.52 -23.57 -18.00
N LYS A 478 10.33 -24.00 -16.75
CA LYS A 478 9.02 -24.44 -16.21
C LYS A 478 8.36 -23.39 -15.32
N ASN A 479 9.18 -22.57 -14.67
CA ASN A 479 8.76 -21.51 -13.77
C ASN A 479 9.58 -20.26 -14.12
N PRO A 480 8.96 -19.19 -14.66
CA PRO A 480 9.67 -17.98 -15.08
C PRO A 480 10.31 -17.23 -13.90
N VAL A 481 9.79 -17.36 -12.68
CA VAL A 481 10.37 -16.74 -11.47
C VAL A 481 11.66 -17.44 -11.10
N GLN A 482 11.60 -18.76 -10.91
CA GLN A 482 12.78 -19.56 -10.58
C GLN A 482 13.83 -19.48 -11.70
N TYR A 483 13.41 -19.58 -12.96
CA TYR A 483 14.31 -19.45 -14.10
C TYR A 483 15.01 -18.10 -14.14
N SER A 484 14.37 -17.01 -13.70
CA SER A 484 15.03 -15.69 -13.62
C SER A 484 16.15 -15.66 -12.59
N ILE A 485 15.96 -16.35 -11.46
CA ILE A 485 16.98 -16.53 -10.41
C ILE A 485 18.12 -17.41 -10.96
N ASP A 486 17.79 -18.53 -11.60
CA ASP A 486 18.77 -19.46 -12.16
C ASP A 486 19.64 -18.77 -13.24
N VAL A 487 19.05 -17.89 -14.06
CA VAL A 487 19.79 -17.08 -15.05
C VAL A 487 20.72 -16.07 -14.38
N MET A 488 20.30 -15.44 -13.27
CA MET A 488 21.17 -14.54 -12.49
C MET A 488 22.40 -15.28 -11.97
N GLU A 489 22.19 -16.46 -11.37
CA GLU A 489 23.25 -17.33 -10.85
C GLU A 489 24.18 -17.84 -11.97
N TYR A 490 23.61 -18.21 -13.12
CA TYR A 490 24.36 -18.61 -14.32
C TYR A 490 25.31 -17.50 -14.77
N ILE A 491 24.82 -16.25 -14.87
CA ILE A 491 25.64 -15.14 -15.33
C ILE A 491 26.74 -14.85 -14.32
N HIS A 492 26.41 -14.77 -13.03
CA HIS A 492 27.41 -14.52 -11.98
C HIS A 492 28.51 -15.59 -11.94
N SER A 493 28.17 -16.86 -12.16
CA SER A 493 29.13 -17.97 -12.14
C SER A 493 30.00 -18.06 -13.41
N HIS A 494 29.50 -17.62 -14.55
CA HIS A 494 30.19 -17.78 -15.84
C HIS A 494 30.86 -16.51 -16.38
N PHE A 495 30.53 -15.34 -15.83
CA PHE A 495 31.05 -14.06 -16.30
C PHE A 495 31.92 -13.41 -15.24
N THR A 496 33.04 -12.85 -15.64
CA THR A 496 33.94 -12.10 -14.74
C THR A 496 33.72 -10.60 -14.91
N TYR A 497 33.48 -9.90 -13.80
CA TYR A 497 33.42 -8.44 -13.81
C TYR A 497 34.79 -7.83 -14.13
N ASP A 498 34.88 -7.02 -15.19
CA ASP A 498 36.13 -6.43 -15.68
C ASP A 498 35.89 -5.04 -16.30
N GLY A 499 36.29 -4.01 -15.55
CA GLY A 499 36.09 -2.58 -15.87
C GLY A 499 36.86 -2.04 -17.09
N GLU A 500 37.84 -2.79 -17.62
CA GLU A 500 38.66 -2.36 -18.77
C GLU A 500 38.33 -3.11 -20.05
N SER A 501 37.49 -4.15 -19.97
CA SER A 501 37.29 -5.12 -21.06
C SER A 501 36.32 -4.66 -22.15
N THR A 502 35.38 -3.76 -21.82
CA THR A 502 34.25 -3.39 -22.69
C THR A 502 34.02 -1.88 -22.70
N ASN A 503 33.10 -1.43 -23.55
CA ASN A 503 32.69 -0.03 -23.62
C ASN A 503 31.16 0.09 -23.72
N VAL A 504 30.62 1.31 -23.63
CA VAL A 504 29.17 1.55 -23.63
C VAL A 504 28.42 1.05 -24.88
N SER A 505 29.11 0.76 -25.97
CA SER A 505 28.53 0.24 -27.22
C SER A 505 28.65 -1.28 -27.39
N THR A 506 29.28 -1.97 -26.44
CA THR A 506 29.39 -3.44 -26.43
C THR A 506 28.00 -4.09 -26.35
N LYS A 507 27.78 -5.15 -27.13
CA LYS A 507 26.49 -5.85 -27.26
C LYS A 507 26.50 -7.16 -26.48
N ALA A 508 25.31 -7.64 -26.07
CA ALA A 508 25.18 -8.91 -25.35
C ALA A 508 25.82 -10.10 -26.08
N GLU A 509 25.65 -10.22 -27.40
CA GLU A 509 26.26 -11.29 -28.21
C GLU A 509 27.80 -11.32 -28.09
N GLU A 510 28.45 -10.16 -28.03
CA GLU A 510 29.90 -10.03 -27.87
C GLU A 510 30.32 -10.36 -26.44
N SER A 511 29.65 -9.77 -25.45
CA SER A 511 29.93 -10.01 -24.03
C SER A 511 29.73 -11.47 -23.64
N PHE A 512 28.76 -12.17 -24.26
CA PHE A 512 28.52 -13.59 -24.04
C PHE A 512 29.69 -14.48 -24.46
N GLU A 513 30.38 -14.15 -25.55
CA GLU A 513 31.57 -14.89 -25.96
C GLU A 513 32.81 -14.52 -25.14
N LEU A 514 32.96 -13.24 -24.80
CA LEU A 514 34.07 -12.77 -23.97
C LEU A 514 34.01 -13.30 -22.54
N ARG A 515 32.80 -13.57 -22.02
CA ARG A 515 32.55 -13.96 -20.62
C ARG A 515 33.12 -12.96 -19.61
N LYS A 516 33.23 -11.70 -20.03
CA LYS A 516 33.76 -10.57 -19.27
C LYS A 516 33.00 -9.31 -19.64
N GLY A 517 32.87 -8.40 -18.68
CA GLY A 517 32.26 -7.09 -18.91
C GLY A 517 31.94 -6.35 -17.61
N VAL A 518 31.29 -5.21 -17.75
CA VAL A 518 30.79 -4.40 -16.63
C VAL A 518 29.32 -4.70 -16.32
N CYS A 519 28.76 -4.08 -15.29
CA CYS A 519 27.36 -4.27 -14.88
C CYS A 519 26.37 -4.05 -16.03
N GLN A 520 26.66 -3.13 -16.95
CA GLN A 520 25.87 -2.92 -18.17
C GLN A 520 25.80 -4.17 -19.04
N ASP A 521 26.95 -4.80 -19.30
CA ASP A 521 27.07 -5.95 -20.20
C ASP A 521 26.35 -7.18 -19.63
N LEU A 522 26.59 -7.47 -18.35
CA LEU A 522 25.95 -8.59 -17.65
C LEU A 522 24.43 -8.41 -17.63
N THR A 523 23.96 -7.17 -17.42
CA THR A 523 22.54 -6.83 -17.50
C THR A 523 21.97 -7.05 -18.91
N HIS A 524 22.69 -6.64 -19.98
CA HIS A 524 22.24 -6.86 -21.35
C HIS A 524 22.17 -8.35 -21.73
N VAL A 525 23.15 -9.15 -21.31
CA VAL A 525 23.14 -10.60 -21.50
C VAL A 525 21.95 -11.23 -20.77
N MET A 526 21.71 -10.87 -19.51
CA MET A 526 20.57 -11.36 -18.74
C MET A 526 19.24 -11.04 -19.42
N LEU A 527 19.05 -9.80 -19.89
CA LEU A 527 17.86 -9.40 -20.63
C LEU A 527 17.67 -10.23 -21.89
N GLY A 528 18.75 -10.52 -22.63
CA GLY A 528 18.69 -11.34 -23.83
C GLY A 528 18.19 -12.76 -23.56
N ILE A 529 18.71 -13.40 -22.51
CA ILE A 529 18.32 -14.76 -22.10
C ILE A 529 16.84 -14.78 -21.68
N LEU A 530 16.42 -13.86 -20.83
CA LEU A 530 15.04 -13.81 -20.31
C LEU A 530 14.02 -13.54 -21.41
N ARG A 531 14.30 -12.58 -22.29
CA ARG A 531 13.43 -12.24 -23.42
C ARG A 531 13.31 -13.37 -24.44
N ALA A 532 14.39 -14.11 -24.68
CA ALA A 532 14.36 -15.31 -25.52
C ALA A 532 13.41 -16.39 -24.95
N LYS A 533 13.22 -16.42 -23.63
CA LYS A 533 12.24 -17.29 -22.94
C LYS A 533 10.87 -16.64 -22.72
N GLN A 534 10.57 -15.53 -23.38
CA GLN A 534 9.31 -14.79 -23.24
C GLN A 534 9.03 -14.29 -21.82
N ILE A 535 10.07 -14.07 -21.01
CA ILE A 535 9.94 -13.43 -19.69
C ILE A 535 10.11 -11.93 -19.90
N PRO A 536 9.09 -11.09 -19.60
CA PRO A 536 9.25 -9.66 -19.75
C PRO A 536 10.27 -9.12 -18.75
N ALA A 537 11.31 -8.50 -19.27
CA ALA A 537 12.42 -7.99 -18.50
C ALA A 537 12.84 -6.61 -19.00
N ARG A 538 13.17 -5.70 -18.09
CA ARG A 538 13.58 -4.33 -18.42
C ARG A 538 14.92 -3.97 -17.79
N TYR A 539 15.66 -3.12 -18.50
CA TYR A 539 16.94 -2.59 -18.04
C TYR A 539 16.67 -1.50 -17.01
N VAL A 540 17.40 -1.52 -15.90
CA VAL A 540 17.34 -0.50 -14.86
C VAL A 540 18.72 0.17 -14.75
N SER A 541 18.74 1.49 -14.77
CA SER A 541 19.91 2.30 -14.46
C SER A 541 19.69 3.04 -13.15
N GLY A 542 20.72 3.06 -12.32
CA GLY A 542 20.62 3.63 -10.99
C GLY A 542 21.94 3.76 -10.27
N TYR A 543 21.89 3.72 -8.95
CA TYR A 543 23.06 3.78 -8.07
C TYR A 543 23.05 2.60 -7.11
N LEU A 544 24.24 2.11 -6.76
CA LEU A 544 24.43 1.09 -5.75
C LEU A 544 25.13 1.69 -4.54
N TYR A 545 24.56 1.52 -3.36
CA TYR A 545 25.25 1.85 -2.11
C TYR A 545 26.13 0.67 -1.67
N VAL A 546 27.45 0.88 -1.67
CA VAL A 546 28.43 -0.06 -1.16
C VAL A 546 29.02 0.55 0.12
N GLY A 547 28.49 0.15 1.28
CA GLY A 547 29.00 0.63 2.58
C GLY A 547 30.46 0.20 2.84
N GLU A 548 31.11 0.78 3.85
CA GLU A 548 32.55 0.58 4.16
C GLU A 548 32.97 -0.89 4.39
N ASN A 549 32.02 -1.80 4.64
CA ASN A 549 32.25 -3.24 4.89
C ASN A 549 31.44 -4.18 3.96
N SER A 550 30.91 -3.69 2.82
CA SER A 550 30.08 -4.51 1.93
C SER A 550 30.90 -5.41 1.00
N ALA A 551 30.42 -6.64 0.77
CA ALA A 551 31.02 -7.60 -0.18
C ALA A 551 30.52 -7.42 -1.63
N LEU A 552 29.71 -6.39 -1.90
CA LEU A 552 29.18 -6.10 -3.23
C LEU A 552 30.29 -5.56 -4.14
N VAL A 553 30.36 -6.09 -5.36
CA VAL A 553 31.26 -5.70 -6.44
C VAL A 553 30.60 -4.62 -7.31
N GLY A 554 31.29 -3.50 -7.40
CA GLY A 554 30.92 -2.31 -8.17
C GLY A 554 31.70 -1.14 -7.63
N ASP A 555 32.33 -0.34 -8.49
CA ASP A 555 32.89 0.95 -8.08
C ASP A 555 31.74 1.78 -7.49
N ALA A 556 31.97 2.61 -6.47
CA ALA A 556 30.93 3.31 -5.68
C ALA A 556 30.16 4.40 -6.46
N ALA A 557 29.67 4.05 -7.65
CA ALA A 557 29.17 4.89 -8.72
C ALA A 557 28.12 4.11 -9.54
N SER A 558 27.48 4.79 -10.50
CA SER A 558 26.33 4.30 -11.30
C SER A 558 26.32 2.79 -11.58
N HIS A 559 25.18 2.15 -11.35
CA HIS A 559 25.00 0.70 -11.50
C HIS A 559 23.84 0.36 -12.43
N ALA A 560 23.82 -0.87 -12.92
CA ALA A 560 22.77 -1.40 -13.79
C ALA A 560 22.38 -2.81 -13.39
N TRP A 561 21.08 -3.11 -13.49
CA TRP A 561 20.52 -4.41 -13.17
C TRP A 561 19.24 -4.67 -13.97
N VAL A 562 18.66 -5.86 -13.82
CA VAL A 562 17.43 -6.27 -14.51
C VAL A 562 16.24 -6.18 -13.58
N GLU A 563 15.10 -5.71 -14.08
CA GLU A 563 13.81 -5.98 -13.45
C GLU A 563 13.01 -6.97 -14.28
N VAL A 564 12.51 -8.02 -13.65
CA VAL A 564 11.65 -9.05 -14.25
C VAL A 564 10.21 -8.84 -13.83
N MET A 565 9.27 -8.97 -14.77
CA MET A 565 7.84 -8.88 -14.47
C MET A 565 7.34 -10.22 -13.94
N VAL A 566 7.09 -10.28 -12.64
CA VAL A 566 6.49 -11.44 -11.98
C VAL A 566 4.96 -11.37 -12.08
N PRO A 567 4.29 -12.35 -12.73
CA PRO A 567 2.85 -12.34 -12.92
C PRO A 567 2.09 -12.19 -11.60
N GLY A 568 1.19 -11.21 -11.51
CA GLY A 568 0.40 -10.96 -10.30
C GLY A 568 1.12 -10.24 -9.15
N ILE A 569 2.44 -9.97 -9.26
CA ILE A 569 3.23 -9.28 -8.23
C ILE A 569 3.76 -7.95 -8.74
N GLY A 570 4.41 -7.93 -9.91
CA GLY A 570 5.01 -6.71 -10.49
C GLY A 570 6.49 -6.87 -10.82
N TRP A 571 7.17 -5.73 -10.98
CA TRP A 571 8.59 -5.71 -11.33
C TRP A 571 9.46 -6.03 -10.10
N VAL A 572 10.31 -7.05 -10.23
CA VAL A 572 11.26 -7.48 -9.20
C VAL A 572 12.68 -7.34 -9.74
N GLY A 573 13.57 -6.72 -8.96
CA GLY A 573 14.93 -6.42 -9.40
C GLY A 573 15.92 -7.54 -9.08
N LEU A 574 16.75 -7.90 -10.06
CA LEU A 574 17.80 -8.91 -9.98
C LEU A 574 19.12 -8.34 -10.49
N ASP A 575 20.16 -8.45 -9.67
CA ASP A 575 21.50 -7.96 -9.98
C ASP A 575 22.44 -9.13 -10.34
N PRO A 576 22.68 -9.40 -11.64
CA PRO A 576 23.56 -10.48 -12.07
C PRO A 576 25.04 -10.23 -11.76
N THR A 577 25.42 -8.98 -11.44
CA THR A 577 26.82 -8.65 -11.10
C THR A 577 27.17 -9.16 -9.70
N ASN A 578 26.20 -9.08 -8.79
CA ASN A 578 26.38 -9.39 -7.38
C ASN A 578 25.65 -10.67 -6.94
N ASN A 579 24.85 -11.25 -7.83
CA ASN A 579 23.97 -12.39 -7.54
C ASN A 579 23.05 -12.14 -6.35
N VAL A 580 22.39 -10.98 -6.34
CA VAL A 580 21.47 -10.56 -5.28
C VAL A 580 20.20 -9.96 -5.87
N GLU A 581 19.13 -10.03 -5.11
CA GLU A 581 17.94 -9.23 -5.37
C GLU A 581 18.24 -7.74 -5.15
N ALA A 582 17.77 -6.89 -6.07
CA ALA A 582 17.99 -5.45 -6.01
C ALA A 582 16.99 -4.80 -5.02
N LEU A 583 17.42 -4.66 -3.76
CA LEU A 583 16.61 -4.20 -2.63
C LEU A 583 17.07 -2.83 -2.09
N GLU A 584 17.28 -2.70 -0.78
CA GLU A 584 17.49 -1.44 -0.07
C GLU A 584 18.77 -0.65 -0.46
N HIS A 585 19.69 -1.29 -1.18
CA HIS A 585 20.94 -0.67 -1.62
C HIS A 585 20.92 -0.22 -3.09
N HIS A 586 19.87 -0.55 -3.84
CA HIS A 586 19.74 -0.27 -5.27
C HIS A 586 18.77 0.88 -5.50
N ILE A 587 19.30 2.05 -5.87
CA ILE A 587 18.53 3.28 -6.07
C ILE A 587 18.18 3.44 -7.56
N ARG A 588 16.90 3.35 -7.91
CA ARG A 588 16.38 3.43 -9.28
C ARG A 588 16.36 4.85 -9.84
N VAL A 589 16.92 5.05 -11.03
CA VAL A 589 16.86 6.33 -11.75
C VAL A 589 16.06 6.25 -13.03
N GLY A 590 16.29 5.23 -13.84
CA GLY A 590 15.59 5.07 -15.11
C GLY A 590 15.40 3.61 -15.46
N VAL A 591 14.33 3.32 -16.21
CA VAL A 591 14.07 1.99 -16.76
C VAL A 591 13.81 2.08 -18.26
N GLY A 592 14.15 1.04 -19.00
CA GLY A 592 13.98 1.01 -20.45
C GLY A 592 14.20 -0.38 -21.02
N ARG A 593 14.24 -0.52 -22.34
CA ARG A 593 14.52 -1.83 -22.96
C ARG A 593 15.99 -2.19 -22.88
N ASP A 594 16.87 -1.20 -22.94
CA ASP A 594 18.32 -1.30 -22.82
C ASP A 594 18.92 0.05 -22.39
N TYR A 595 20.25 0.17 -22.46
CA TYR A 595 20.98 1.37 -22.05
C TYR A 595 20.63 2.63 -22.87
N ASN A 596 20.26 2.51 -24.15
CA ASN A 596 19.94 3.69 -24.98
C ASN A 596 18.71 4.44 -24.47
N ASP A 597 17.75 3.72 -23.90
CA ASP A 597 16.51 4.30 -23.38
C ASP A 597 16.76 5.09 -22.07
N VAL A 598 17.87 4.82 -21.35
CA VAL A 598 18.12 5.32 -19.98
C VAL A 598 19.47 6.02 -19.77
N SER A 599 20.25 6.27 -20.81
CA SER A 599 21.56 6.94 -20.69
C SER A 599 21.47 8.23 -19.85
N PRO A 600 22.35 8.44 -18.85
CA PRO A 600 22.28 9.55 -17.90
C PRO A 600 22.29 10.94 -18.54
N VAL A 601 23.13 11.12 -19.56
CA VAL A 601 23.20 12.33 -20.39
C VAL A 601 23.19 11.91 -21.85
N GLN A 602 22.38 12.57 -22.66
CA GLN A 602 22.37 12.46 -24.12
C GLN A 602 22.32 13.86 -24.71
N GLY A 603 23.03 14.09 -25.80
CA GLY A 603 23.03 15.43 -26.38
C GLY A 603 23.67 15.49 -27.75
N VAL A 604 23.39 16.59 -28.44
CA VAL A 604 24.01 16.95 -29.71
C VAL A 604 24.64 18.33 -29.57
N TYR A 605 25.87 18.45 -30.06
CA TYR A 605 26.63 19.69 -30.04
C TYR A 605 27.37 19.88 -31.37
N ARG A 606 27.84 21.10 -31.62
CA ARG A 606 28.70 21.43 -32.76
C ARG A 606 30.08 21.84 -32.24
N GLY A 607 31.07 20.97 -32.40
CA GLY A 607 32.45 21.17 -31.94
C GLY A 607 33.35 19.98 -32.30
N GLY A 608 34.57 19.98 -31.77
CA GLY A 608 35.57 18.90 -31.90
C GLY A 608 35.24 17.70 -31.02
N SER A 609 36.25 16.88 -30.71
CA SER A 609 36.04 15.71 -29.84
C SER A 609 35.70 16.11 -28.39
N GLN A 610 35.16 15.17 -27.61
CA GLN A 610 34.84 15.37 -26.20
C GLN A 610 35.46 14.30 -25.31
N SER A 611 35.78 14.67 -24.08
CA SER A 611 36.10 13.73 -23.00
C SER A 611 35.08 13.88 -21.86
N LEU A 612 34.69 12.77 -21.24
CA LEU A 612 33.74 12.74 -20.12
C LEU A 612 34.45 12.28 -18.85
N GLU A 613 34.29 13.05 -17.78
CA GLU A 613 34.66 12.68 -16.42
C GLU A 613 33.36 12.56 -15.59
N VAL A 614 33.12 11.37 -15.02
CA VAL A 614 31.94 11.08 -14.20
C VAL A 614 32.36 10.96 -12.75
N LYS A 615 31.66 11.66 -11.86
CA LYS A 615 31.83 11.57 -10.41
C LYS A 615 30.50 11.23 -9.78
N VAL A 616 30.45 10.14 -9.04
CA VAL A 616 29.26 9.73 -8.29
C VAL A 616 29.65 9.50 -6.84
N SER A 617 28.78 9.93 -5.93
CA SER A 617 28.86 9.58 -4.53
C SER A 617 27.47 9.23 -4.02
N VAL A 618 27.38 8.16 -3.23
CA VAL A 618 26.17 7.72 -2.55
C VAL A 618 26.52 7.62 -1.08
N SER A 619 25.82 8.38 -0.24
CA SER A 619 26.04 8.42 1.20
C SER A 619 24.75 8.12 1.93
N LEU A 620 24.84 7.30 2.98
CA LEU A 620 23.72 7.06 3.89
C LEU A 620 23.58 8.28 4.81
N LEU A 621 22.36 8.79 4.94
CA LEU A 621 22.04 9.88 5.86
C LEU A 621 21.52 9.28 7.18
N ASP A 622 22.04 9.76 8.31
CA ASP A 622 21.51 9.45 9.63
C ASP A 622 20.05 9.90 9.73
N GLN A 623 19.21 9.08 10.39
CA GLN A 623 17.75 9.18 10.33
C GLN A 623 17.15 10.48 10.86
#